data_AF-A0A1V6A0N2-F1
#
_entry.id   AF-A0A1V6A0N2-F1
#
_cell.length_a   1.000
_cell.length_b   1.000
_cell.length_c   1.000
_cell.angle_alpha   90.00
_cell.angle_beta   90.00
_cell.angle_gamma   90.00
#
_symmetry.space_group_name_H-M   'P 1'
#
loop_
_entity.id
_entity.type
_entity.pdbx_description
1 polymer ?
#
loop_
_entity_poly.entity_id
_entity_poly.type
_entity_poly.pdbx_seq_one_letter_code
_entity_poly.pdbx_strand_id
1 'polypeptide(L)' 'MVFLLLEENMMVHLGRVLALVRYEGETAVLLRDGSVMATGFTPPTLARRSSRFMEEGIGLARSLRQGGIDP' A
#
# COMPACT_ATOMS: atom_id res chain seq x y z
N MET A 1 -1.16 -11.36 -1.77
CA MET A 1 -1.41 -10.39 -0.67
C MET A 1 -1.13 -9.01 -1.24
N VAL A 2 -2.12 -8.14 -1.34
CA VAL A 2 -1.95 -6.81 -1.98
C VAL A 2 -2.28 -5.74 -0.95
N PHE A 3 -1.41 -4.74 -0.84
CA PHE A 3 -1.55 -3.62 0.09
C PHE A 3 -1.65 -2.31 -0.67
N LEU A 4 -2.51 -1.43 -0.17
CA LEU A 4 -2.52 -0.03 -0.53
C LEU A 4 -1.56 0.70 0.42
N LEU A 5 -0.55 1.36 -0.14
CA LEU A 5 0.36 2.19 0.65
C LEU A 5 -0.17 3.61 0.76
N LEU A 6 -0.15 4.13 1.99
CA LEU A 6 -0.63 5.46 2.34
C LEU A 6 0.54 6.34 2.80
N GLU A 7 0.23 7.51 3.33
CA GLU A 7 1.21 8.45 3.88
C GLU A 7 1.88 7.92 5.15
N GLU A 8 3.01 8.52 5.54
CA GLU A 8 3.67 8.28 6.84
C GLU A 8 3.95 6.79 7.17
N ASN A 9 4.34 6.00 6.17
CA ASN A 9 4.61 4.56 6.30
C ASN A 9 3.39 3.69 6.67
N MET A 10 2.18 4.22 6.49
CA MET A 10 0.96 3.47 6.68
C MET A 10 0.69 2.55 5.49
N MET A 11 0.18 1.35 5.77
CA MET A 11 -0.30 0.42 4.74
C MET A 11 -1.62 -0.18 5.17
N VAL A 12 -2.51 -0.40 4.20
CA VAL A 12 -3.78 -1.10 4.43
C VAL A 12 -3.91 -2.28 3.50
N HIS A 13 -4.34 -3.42 4.05
CA HIS A 13 -4.63 -4.60 3.25
C HIS A 13 -5.83 -4.31 2.34
N LEU A 14 -5.71 -4.56 1.03
CA LEU A 14 -6.78 -4.26 0.06
C LEU A 14 -8.10 -4.98 0.37
N GLY A 15 -8.04 -6.14 1.02
CA GLY A 15 -9.24 -6.84 1.49
C GLY A 15 -10.06 -6.05 2.53
N ARG A 16 -9.44 -5.08 3.24
CA ARG A 16 -10.12 -4.18 4.18
C ARG A 16 -10.67 -2.94 3.50
N VAL A 17 -10.24 -2.62 2.29
CA VAL A 17 -10.69 -1.44 1.54
C VAL A 17 -12.06 -1.73 0.93
N LEU A 18 -13.00 -0.82 1.18
CA LEU A 18 -14.32 -0.80 0.56
C LEU A 18 -14.32 0.06 -0.69
N ALA A 19 -13.78 1.28 -0.62
CA ALA A 19 -13.74 2.22 -1.74
C ALA A 19 -12.64 3.28 -1.58
N LEU A 20 -12.26 3.89 -2.70
CA LEU A 20 -11.43 5.10 -2.78
C LEU A 20 -12.31 6.23 -3.32
N VAL A 21 -12.45 7.32 -2.57
CA VAL A 21 -13.31 8.44 -2.91
C VAL A 21 -12.48 9.71 -3.01
N ARG A 22 -12.65 10.47 -4.10
CA ARG A 22 -12.02 11.79 -4.26
C ARG A 22 -12.93 12.86 -3.70
N TYR A 23 -12.42 13.72 -2.81
CA TYR A 23 -13.16 14.87 -2.29
C TYR A 23 -12.19 16.03 -2.02
N GLU A 24 -12.51 17.24 -2.50
CA GLU A 24 -11.73 18.47 -2.28
C GLU A 24 -10.20 18.39 -2.51
N GLY A 25 -9.77 17.54 -3.43
CA GLY A 25 -8.34 17.38 -3.76
C GLY A 25 -7.64 16.24 -3.03
N GLU A 26 -8.29 15.65 -2.02
CA GLU A 26 -7.81 14.50 -1.27
C GLU A 26 -8.48 13.19 -1.74
N THR A 27 -7.89 12.07 -1.34
CA THR A 27 -8.47 10.73 -1.49
C THR A 27 -8.80 10.17 -0.11
N ALA A 28 -10.06 9.85 0.12
CA ALA A 28 -10.51 9.08 1.27
C ALA A 28 -10.50 7.59 0.95
N VAL A 29 -9.98 6.78 1.87
CA VAL A 29 -10.06 5.32 1.85
C VAL A 29 -11.15 4.91 2.82
N LEU A 30 -12.27 4.41 2.29
CA LEU A 30 -13.34 3.83 3.09
C LEU A 30 -12.99 2.37 3.40
N LEU A 31 -13.02 2.00 4.68
CA LEU A 31 -12.73 0.65 5.14
C LEU A 31 -14.01 -0.13 5.44
N ARG A 32 -13.95 -1.46 5.35
CA ARG A 32 -15.10 -2.35 5.57
C ARG A 32 -15.66 -2.30 6.99
N ASP A 33 -14.86 -1.88 7.96
CA ASP A 33 -15.29 -1.68 9.35
C ASP A 33 -16.01 -0.34 9.55
N GLY A 34 -16.21 0.44 8.48
CA GLY A 34 -16.87 1.75 8.51
C GLY A 34 -15.94 2.91 8.85
N SER A 35 -14.67 2.64 9.19
CA SER A 35 -13.69 3.71 9.41
C SER A 35 -13.21 4.33 8.09
N VAL A 36 -12.68 5.55 8.17
CA VAL A 36 -12.21 6.33 7.03
C VAL A 36 -10.78 6.78 7.28
N MET A 37 -9.92 6.64 6.28
CA MET A 37 -8.58 7.21 6.28
C MET A 37 -8.47 8.27 5.18
N ALA A 38 -8.19 9.52 5.52
CA ALA A 38 -7.90 10.57 4.55
C ALA A 38 -6.42 10.53 4.14
N THR A 39 -6.14 10.77 2.86
CA THR A 39 -4.79 10.94 2.33
C THR A 39 -4.81 12.00 1.24
N GLY A 40 -3.76 12.83 1.20
CA GLY A 40 -3.51 13.81 0.14
C GLY A 40 -3.05 13.21 -1.19
N PHE A 41 -2.83 11.89 -1.28
CA PHE A 41 -2.42 11.27 -2.54
C PHE A 41 -3.55 11.18 -3.54
N THR A 42 -3.20 11.31 -4.82
CA THR A 42 -4.09 10.96 -5.92
C THR A 42 -4.13 9.43 -6.13
N PRO A 43 -5.23 8.87 -6.66
CA PRO A 43 -5.31 7.43 -6.94
C PRO A 43 -4.15 6.91 -7.84
N PRO A 44 -3.73 7.62 -8.91
CA PRO A 44 -2.54 7.24 -9.68
C PRO A 44 -1.25 7.19 -8.84
N THR A 45 -1.07 8.14 -7.93
CA THR A 45 0.10 8.17 -7.02
C THR A 45 0.10 6.96 -6.08
N LEU A 46 -1.07 6.61 -5.51
CA LEU A 46 -1.25 5.45 -4.64
C LEU A 46 -0.90 4.14 -5.37
N ALA A 47 -1.45 3.94 -6.57
CA ALA A 47 -1.18 2.75 -7.37
C ALA A 47 0.32 2.58 -7.71
N ARG A 48 0.99 3.69 -8.06
CA ARG A 48 2.43 3.70 -8.35
C ARG A 48 3.27 3.35 -7.12
N ARG A 49 2.95 3.92 -5.94
CA ARG A 49 3.67 3.62 -4.68
C ARG A 49 3.50 2.16 -4.29
N SER A 50 2.27 1.64 -4.34
CA SER A 50 2.00 0.22 -4.05
C SER A 50 2.78 -0.72 -4.96
N SER A 51 2.84 -0.45 -6.26
CA SER A 51 3.56 -1.30 -7.22
C SER A 51 5.06 -1.33 -6.92
N ARG A 52 5.67 -0.16 -6.71
CA ARG A 52 7.09 -0.03 -6.40
C ARG A 52 7.49 -0.75 -5.11
N PHE A 53 6.70 -0.61 -4.05
CA PHE A 53 6.98 -1.29 -2.78
C PHE A 53 6.89 -2.81 -2.90
N MET A 54 5.93 -3.32 -3.67
CA MET A 54 5.84 -4.75 -3.96
C MET A 54 7.07 -5.26 -4.70
N GLU A 55 7.55 -4.53 -5.70
CA GLU A 55 8.78 -4.87 -6.44
C GLU A 55 10.02 -4.88 -5.52
N GLU A 56 10.19 -3.84 -4.69
CA GLU A 56 11.28 -3.74 -3.72
C GLU A 56 11.23 -4.88 -2.69
N GLY A 57 10.05 -5.18 -2.15
CA GLY A 57 9.86 -6.28 -1.20
C GLY A 57 10.10 -7.66 -1.82
N ILE A 58 9.67 -7.88 -3.07
CA ILE A 58 9.97 -9.11 -3.81
C ILE A 58 11.47 -9.24 -4.07
N GLY A 59 12.13 -8.14 -4.44
CA GLY A 59 13.59 -8.10 -4.65
C GLY A 59 14.35 -8.49 -3.37
N LEU A 60 13.99 -7.89 -2.23
CA LEU A 60 14.58 -8.20 -0.93
C LEU A 60 14.32 -9.66 -0.50
N ALA A 61 13.09 -10.15 -0.68
CA ALA A 61 12.78 -11.54 -0.36
C ALA A 61 13.58 -12.54 -1.22
N ARG A 62 13.85 -12.21 -2.49
CA ARG A 62 14.70 -13.01 -3.37
C ARG A 62 16.16 -12.98 -2.94
N SER A 63 16.71 -11.81 -2.59
CA SER A 63 18.10 -11.71 -2.13
C SER A 63 18.32 -12.50 -0.84
N LEU A 64 17.37 -12.45 0.10
CA LEU A 64 17.42 -13.24 1.34
C LEU A 64 17.34 -14.76 1.08
N ARG A 65 16.57 -15.20 0.08
CA ARG A 65 16.51 -16.62 -0.31
C ARG A 65 17.77 -17.10 -1.03
N GLN A 66 18.45 -16.23 -1.77
CA GLN A 66 19.67 -16.56 -2.50
C GLN A 66 20.92 -16.48 -1.63
N GLY A 67 20.89 -15.69 -0.56
CA GLY A 67 21.97 -15.54 0.42
C GLY A 67 21.96 -16.55 1.57
N GLY A 68 21.27 -17.68 1.44
CA GLY A 68 21.26 -18.71 2.48
C GLY A 68 22.54 -19.53 2.56
N ILE A 69 23.65 -18.95 3.04
CA ILE A 69 24.87 -19.57 3.65
C ILE A 69 25.55 -18.42 4.44
N ASP A 70 25.91 -18.42 5.73
CA ASP A 70 26.00 -19.40 6.83
C ASP A 70 25.83 -18.63 8.18
N PRO A 71 25.69 -19.29 9.36
CA PRO A 71 25.52 -18.64 10.67
C PRO A 71 26.73 -17.82 11.16
#